data_AF-A0AAW0XW40-F1
#
_entry.id   AF-A0AAW0XW40-F1
#
_cell.length_a   1.000
_cell.length_b   1.000
_cell.length_c   1.000
_cell.angle_alpha   90.00
_cell.angle_beta   90.00
_cell.angle_gamma   90.00
#
_symmetry.space_group_name_H-M   'P 1'
#
loop_
_entity.id
_entity.type
_entity.pdbx_description
1 polymer ?
#
loop_
_entity_poly.entity_id
_entity_poly.type
_entity_poly.pdbx_seq_one_letter_code
_entity_poly.pdbx_strand_id
1 'polypeptide(L)'
;EHYECDTEVNLCYSSPCGNHGTCMRREGGYTCVCLPGYTGKNCEVNMLSGSCLEGVCMHGSKCTGVVGNGGGAGGFTCTNCSRSLYHTSTCELRSRRFSSGSFLTFPALKQRHRLNIKISFATREPDGLLLYNGRYNEKHDFVSLEIVSGTVVFSFSLGTTTTRVSASLPGGVDDGEWHTVSVDYYNRSATISVDNCDTALSVRFGDKIGDYYCANTTSQILDPRCAILTQACHRFLDVTGPLQVGGLPALPTTYQVKHQHFHGCISDLYIDHKFIDLTSFVADNGTFPGCPEKNSFCRSHPCQNGGSCRETFGTYICSCPDGWGGKDCSQGVEVVKQFTGEGFLVFSPQLQTIQLPWFNSLSFRTREQFGLLMITLVGQNANSIIELVDGYIQYRYENTTIKMVDAVVDDGLWHNVEVKWMSGEVWINLDYGNHEITVRVDAHIANLYIGKVSVGGVQPSDPAKVTGFKGCIKDVRVGSSKNAWLRPTHEDGVRDGCVASDPCTSRPCPPNSQCINTWQGYECQCNKGYYGEKCADVCHLNPCSNNSTCVHDIHSPKGYRCECPTYEFS
;
A
#
# COMPACT_ATOMS: atom_id res chain seq x y z
N GLU A 1 33.84 -18.23 -38.11
CA GLU A 1 33.27 -18.25 -36.75
C GLU A 1 32.79 -16.84 -36.42
N HIS A 2 31.47 -16.61 -36.42
CA HIS A 2 30.91 -15.40 -35.84
C HIS A 2 30.95 -15.61 -34.32
N TYR A 3 31.79 -14.86 -33.61
CA TYR A 3 31.69 -14.80 -32.17
C TYR A 3 30.34 -14.13 -31.85
N GLU A 4 29.39 -14.89 -31.32
CA GLU A 4 28.24 -14.30 -30.66
C GLU A 4 28.76 -13.49 -29.46
N CYS A 5 28.74 -12.16 -29.56
CA CYS A 5 28.95 -11.25 -28.43
C CYS A 5 27.79 -11.30 -27.41
N ASP A 6 26.95 -12.34 -27.47
CA ASP A 6 25.74 -12.50 -26.67
C ASP A 6 25.98 -13.35 -25.39
N THR A 7 27.19 -13.88 -25.17
CA THR A 7 27.52 -14.62 -23.95
C THR A 7 28.03 -13.69 -22.85
N GLU A 8 27.17 -13.38 -21.87
CA GLU A 8 27.53 -12.64 -20.66
C GLU A 8 28.62 -13.39 -19.86
N VAL A 9 29.79 -12.78 -19.67
CA VAL A 9 30.89 -13.35 -18.89
C VAL A 9 30.52 -13.36 -17.41
N ASN A 10 30.55 -14.54 -16.78
CA ASN A 10 30.30 -14.66 -15.34
C ASN A 10 31.52 -14.20 -14.52
N LEU A 11 31.56 -12.92 -14.20
CA LEU A 11 32.63 -12.33 -13.37
C LEU A 11 32.56 -12.73 -11.89
N CYS A 12 31.50 -13.42 -11.45
CA CYS A 12 31.46 -13.99 -10.10
C CYS A 12 32.34 -15.24 -9.97
N TYR A 13 32.80 -15.84 -11.07
CA TYR A 13 33.67 -17.02 -11.03
C TYR A 13 34.98 -16.78 -10.27
N SER A 14 35.50 -15.54 -10.28
CA SER A 14 36.71 -15.17 -9.54
C SER A 14 36.47 -14.87 -8.06
N SER A 15 35.27 -15.12 -7.52
CA SER A 15 34.87 -14.83 -6.14
C SER A 15 35.28 -13.42 -5.65
N PRO A 16 34.91 -12.34 -6.39
CA PRO A 16 35.45 -11.00 -6.14
C PRO A 16 35.01 -10.39 -4.79
N CYS A 17 33.93 -10.87 -4.19
CA CYS A 17 33.39 -10.37 -2.91
C CYS A 17 34.04 -11.01 -1.67
N GLY A 18 35.01 -11.93 -1.88
CA GLY A 18 35.62 -12.71 -0.81
C GLY A 18 34.61 -13.51 0.01
N ASN A 19 34.89 -13.69 1.30
CA ASN A 19 34.05 -14.43 2.24
C ASN A 19 33.02 -13.54 2.97
N HIS A 20 32.93 -12.26 2.62
CA HIS A 20 32.17 -11.24 3.37
C HIS A 20 30.99 -10.66 2.59
N GLY A 21 30.66 -11.26 1.45
CA GLY A 21 29.50 -10.90 0.67
C GLY A 21 29.17 -11.93 -0.40
N THR A 22 27.96 -11.81 -0.93
CA THR A 22 27.46 -12.65 -2.02
C THR A 22 27.65 -11.94 -3.35
N CYS A 23 28.26 -12.61 -4.32
CA CYS A 23 28.43 -12.06 -5.66
C CYS A 23 27.15 -12.24 -6.49
N MET A 24 26.63 -11.13 -7.02
CA MET A 24 25.49 -11.10 -7.92
C MET A 24 25.95 -10.69 -9.32
N ARG A 25 25.53 -11.45 -10.32
CA ARG A 25 25.83 -11.15 -11.73
C ARG A 25 24.99 -9.97 -12.20
N ARG A 26 25.59 -9.10 -13.01
CA ARG A 26 24.89 -8.03 -13.73
C ARG A 26 25.51 -7.82 -15.10
N GLU A 27 24.82 -7.08 -15.94
CA GLU A 27 25.31 -6.82 -17.27
C GLU A 27 26.64 -6.06 -17.25
N GLY A 28 27.64 -6.62 -17.92
CA GLY A 28 29.00 -6.07 -17.97
C GLY A 28 29.74 -6.06 -16.62
N GLY A 29 29.30 -6.83 -15.62
CA GLY A 29 29.86 -6.70 -14.27
C GLY A 29 29.40 -7.73 -13.24
N TYR A 30 29.71 -7.38 -11.99
CA TYR A 30 29.14 -8.00 -10.80
C TYR A 30 28.78 -6.91 -9.78
N THR A 31 27.98 -7.29 -8.80
CA THR A 31 27.68 -6.51 -7.59
C THR A 31 27.92 -7.40 -6.38
N CYS A 32 28.56 -6.88 -5.33
CA CYS A 32 28.71 -7.60 -4.07
C CYS A 32 27.64 -7.14 -3.09
N VAL A 33 26.83 -8.09 -2.59
CA VAL A 33 25.89 -7.86 -1.50
C VAL A 33 26.59 -8.22 -0.19
N CYS A 34 27.03 -7.21 0.55
CA CYS A 34 27.84 -7.41 1.74
C CYS A 34 27.04 -7.92 2.93
N LEU A 35 27.69 -8.75 3.75
CA LEU A 35 27.15 -9.19 5.03
C LEU A 35 27.00 -7.99 6.00
N PRO A 36 26.09 -8.07 6.98
CA PRO A 36 25.96 -7.04 8.01
C PRO A 36 27.30 -6.70 8.67
N GLY A 37 27.64 -5.41 8.72
CA GLY A 37 28.92 -4.94 9.25
C GLY A 37 30.07 -4.84 8.23
N TYR A 38 29.86 -5.24 6.98
CA TYR A 38 30.82 -5.07 5.89
C TYR A 38 30.30 -4.08 4.84
N THR A 39 31.23 -3.37 4.18
CA THR A 39 30.94 -2.41 3.11
C THR A 39 32.11 -2.35 2.12
N GLY A 40 32.02 -1.47 1.12
CA GLY A 40 32.99 -1.37 0.02
C GLY A 40 32.51 -2.06 -1.24
N LYS A 41 33.25 -1.90 -2.34
CA LYS A 41 32.85 -2.40 -3.66
C LYS A 41 32.84 -3.93 -3.71
N ASN A 42 33.76 -4.55 -2.95
CA ASN A 42 34.00 -5.98 -2.87
C ASN A 42 33.80 -6.51 -1.43
N CYS A 43 33.10 -5.77 -0.57
CA CYS A 43 32.91 -6.10 0.84
C CYS A 43 34.22 -6.22 1.65
N GLU A 44 35.24 -5.46 1.24
CA GLU A 44 36.59 -5.46 1.81
C GLU A 44 36.71 -4.67 3.12
N VAL A 45 35.74 -3.82 3.44
CA VAL A 45 35.79 -2.93 4.59
C VAL A 45 34.93 -3.48 5.73
N ASN A 46 35.55 -3.81 6.85
CA ASN A 46 34.86 -4.23 8.07
C ASN A 46 34.58 -3.02 8.97
N MET A 47 33.30 -2.69 9.19
CA MET A 47 32.89 -1.56 10.03
C MET A 47 32.99 -1.85 11.53
N LEU A 48 33.08 -3.12 11.95
CA LEU A 48 33.10 -3.52 13.36
C LEU A 48 34.52 -3.63 13.94
N SER A 49 35.53 -3.84 13.10
CA SER A 49 36.94 -3.97 13.52
C SER A 49 37.95 -3.21 12.66
N GLY A 50 37.51 -2.60 11.55
CA GLY A 50 38.38 -1.87 10.63
C GLY A 50 38.59 -0.40 10.99
N SER A 51 39.49 0.26 10.27
CA SER A 51 39.73 1.70 10.37
C SER A 51 38.85 2.50 9.41
N CYS A 52 38.64 3.78 9.73
CA CYS A 52 37.96 4.72 8.86
C CYS A 52 38.73 4.91 7.54
N LEU A 53 38.12 4.50 6.43
CA LEU A 53 38.62 4.76 5.09
C LEU A 53 37.87 5.93 4.44
N GLU A 54 38.58 6.68 3.61
CA GLU A 54 38.00 7.80 2.85
C GLU A 54 36.94 7.27 1.87
N GLY A 55 35.79 7.94 1.78
CA GLY A 55 34.69 7.57 0.89
C GLY A 55 33.73 6.51 1.41
N VAL A 56 33.92 5.97 2.63
CA VAL A 56 32.95 5.05 3.25
C VAL A 56 31.75 5.79 3.84
N CYS A 57 32.00 6.90 4.53
CA CYS A 57 30.97 7.76 5.08
C CYS A 57 30.57 8.81 4.04
N MET A 58 29.32 8.78 3.58
CA MET A 58 28.83 9.59 2.46
C MET A 58 28.39 11.00 2.91
N HIS A 59 28.29 11.92 1.95
CA HIS A 59 27.79 13.29 2.15
C HIS A 59 28.54 14.12 3.20
N GLY A 60 29.86 13.92 3.33
CA GLY A 60 30.67 14.68 4.29
C GLY A 60 30.42 14.32 5.74
N SER A 61 29.78 13.17 6.00
CA SER A 61 29.58 12.65 7.35
C SER A 61 30.90 12.27 8.02
N LYS A 62 30.92 12.33 9.36
CA LYS A 62 32.15 12.16 10.15
C LYS A 62 32.34 10.69 10.51
N CYS A 63 33.42 10.09 10.03
CA CYS A 63 33.82 8.77 10.47
C CYS A 63 34.43 8.83 11.88
N THR A 64 33.83 8.13 12.84
CA THR A 64 34.30 8.07 14.22
C THR A 64 34.63 6.64 14.59
N GLY A 65 35.87 6.40 15.03
CA GLY A 65 36.27 5.10 15.57
C GLY A 65 35.51 4.78 16.85
N VAL A 66 35.10 3.52 17.00
CA VAL A 66 34.47 2.97 18.20
C VAL A 66 35.56 2.25 18.98
N VAL A 67 35.70 2.49 20.29
CA VAL A 67 36.67 1.74 21.12
C VAL A 67 36.00 0.45 21.59
N GLY A 68 36.61 -0.71 21.29
CA GLY A 68 36.09 -2.00 21.74
C GLY A 68 36.16 -2.14 23.26
N ASN A 69 35.14 -2.75 23.88
CA ASN A 69 35.18 -3.09 25.30
C ASN A 69 36.35 -4.06 25.56
N GLY A 70 37.38 -3.60 26.28
CA GLY A 70 38.57 -4.39 26.62
C GLY A 70 39.88 -3.97 25.96
N GLY A 71 39.96 -2.81 25.30
CA GLY A 71 41.23 -2.28 24.76
C GLY A 71 41.69 -2.89 23.43
N GLY A 72 40.83 -3.66 22.76
CA GLY A 72 41.05 -4.11 21.37
C GLY A 72 40.63 -3.05 20.35
N ALA A 73 41.15 -3.17 19.11
CA ALA A 73 40.77 -2.35 17.97
C ALA A 73 39.25 -2.45 17.75
N GLY A 74 38.52 -1.39 18.08
CA GLY A 74 37.12 -1.30 17.69
C GLY A 74 36.99 -0.62 16.33
N GLY A 75 35.90 -0.92 15.63
CA GLY A 75 35.64 -0.48 14.27
C GLY A 75 35.31 1.02 14.16
N PHE A 76 34.39 1.37 13.27
CA PHE A 76 33.97 2.75 13.07
C PHE A 76 32.47 2.86 12.80
N THR A 77 31.96 4.05 13.03
CA THR A 77 30.58 4.42 12.68
C THR A 77 30.57 5.80 12.02
N CYS A 78 29.68 5.99 11.04
CA CYS A 78 29.47 7.27 10.39
C CYS A 78 28.47 8.09 11.22
N THR A 79 28.91 9.26 11.69
CA THR A 79 28.12 10.17 12.54
C THR A 79 27.87 11.49 11.81
N ASN A 80 26.97 12.31 12.36
CA ASN A 80 26.50 13.56 11.74
C ASN A 80 25.76 13.38 10.41
N CYS A 81 25.17 12.19 10.13
CA CYS A 81 24.12 12.13 9.11
C CYS A 81 22.93 12.98 9.59
N SER A 82 22.38 13.83 8.74
CA SER A 82 21.25 14.68 9.09
C SER A 82 20.00 13.82 9.33
N ARG A 83 19.66 13.56 10.61
CA ARG A 83 18.62 12.62 11.09
C ARG A 83 18.91 11.15 10.75
N SER A 84 19.33 10.38 11.74
CA SER A 84 19.80 8.99 11.61
C SER A 84 18.77 7.97 11.12
N LEU A 85 17.47 8.25 11.21
CA LEU A 85 16.40 7.26 10.93
C LEU A 85 16.19 6.96 9.44
N TYR A 86 16.62 7.86 8.55
CA TYR A 86 16.40 7.74 7.10
C TYR A 86 17.68 7.46 6.33
N HIS A 87 18.76 7.12 7.02
CA HIS A 87 20.07 6.91 6.41
C HIS A 87 20.58 5.49 6.64
N THR A 88 21.42 5.00 5.74
CA THR A 88 22.21 3.78 5.94
C THR A 88 23.29 4.02 7.01
N SER A 89 23.96 2.95 7.47
CA SER A 89 25.12 3.05 8.36
C SER A 89 26.29 3.85 7.77
N THR A 90 26.30 4.03 6.44
CA THR A 90 27.26 4.80 5.64
C THR A 90 26.76 6.22 5.32
N CYS A 91 25.66 6.68 5.94
CA CYS A 91 25.03 7.99 5.71
C CYS A 91 24.53 8.23 4.25
N GLU A 92 24.06 7.19 3.57
CA GLU A 92 23.32 7.34 2.31
C GLU A 92 21.82 7.47 2.61
N LEU A 93 21.10 8.34 1.90
CA LEU A 93 19.69 8.57 2.13
C LEU A 93 18.85 7.41 1.58
N ARG A 94 18.12 6.76 2.48
CA ARG A 94 17.32 5.56 2.23
C ARG A 94 15.89 5.84 1.84
N SER A 95 15.27 6.91 2.34
CA SER A 95 13.84 7.18 2.11
C SER A 95 13.55 8.63 1.77
N ARG A 96 12.49 8.83 0.98
CA ARG A 96 11.94 10.14 0.59
C ARG A 96 10.42 10.08 0.50
N ARG A 97 9.77 11.23 0.73
CA ARG A 97 8.36 11.44 0.42
C ARG A 97 8.20 12.06 -0.97
N PHE A 98 7.13 11.66 -1.64
CA PHE A 98 6.72 12.12 -2.96
C PHE A 98 5.30 12.64 -2.85
N SER A 99 5.05 13.80 -3.46
CA SER A 99 3.73 14.38 -3.66
C SER A 99 3.35 14.33 -5.13
N SER A 100 2.07 14.51 -5.44
CA SER A 100 1.62 14.58 -6.84
C SER A 100 2.41 15.64 -7.61
N GLY A 101 2.92 15.29 -8.80
CA GLY A 101 3.80 16.14 -9.61
C GLY A 101 5.29 16.17 -9.19
N SER A 102 5.67 15.53 -8.08
CA SER A 102 7.08 15.43 -7.66
C SER A 102 7.80 14.26 -8.32
N PHE A 103 9.12 14.37 -8.51
CA PHE A 103 9.93 13.28 -9.06
C PHE A 103 11.43 13.48 -8.78
N LEU A 104 12.18 12.36 -8.84
CA LEU A 104 13.63 12.37 -8.91
C LEU A 104 14.13 11.84 -10.25
N THR A 105 15.13 12.50 -10.81
CA THR A 105 15.82 12.06 -12.02
C THR A 105 17.22 11.53 -11.70
N PHE A 106 17.53 10.34 -12.21
CA PHE A 106 18.83 9.69 -12.13
C PHE A 106 19.38 9.41 -13.55
N PRO A 107 20.68 9.10 -13.67
CA PRO A 107 21.27 8.70 -14.94
C PRO A 107 20.54 7.47 -15.53
N ALA A 108 20.57 7.37 -16.86
CA ALA A 108 19.98 6.25 -17.59
C ALA A 108 20.53 4.90 -17.12
N LEU A 109 19.63 3.91 -17.05
CA LEU A 109 20.03 2.52 -16.99
C LEU A 109 20.74 2.15 -18.31
N LYS A 110 21.68 1.22 -18.26
CA LYS A 110 22.44 0.76 -19.44
C LYS A 110 22.27 -0.74 -19.69
N GLN A 111 21.25 -1.33 -19.07
CA GLN A 111 20.95 -2.76 -19.08
C GLN A 111 20.14 -3.13 -20.31
N ARG A 112 20.48 -4.28 -20.90
CA ARG A 112 19.89 -4.86 -22.11
C ARG A 112 19.34 -6.27 -21.93
N HIS A 113 20.09 -7.13 -21.25
CA HIS A 113 19.77 -8.56 -21.10
C HIS A 113 19.35 -8.93 -19.68
N ARG A 114 19.85 -8.19 -18.69
CA ARG A 114 19.58 -8.45 -17.28
C ARG A 114 19.37 -7.15 -16.55
N LEU A 115 18.28 -7.07 -15.78
CA LEU A 115 17.96 -5.94 -14.93
C LEU A 115 17.30 -6.47 -13.66
N ASN A 116 17.83 -6.11 -12.50
CA ASN A 116 17.17 -6.33 -11.22
C ASN A 116 16.75 -4.98 -10.63
N ILE A 117 15.49 -4.85 -10.23
CA ILE A 117 14.96 -3.69 -9.52
C ILE A 117 14.38 -4.20 -8.21
N LYS A 118 14.76 -3.57 -7.10
CA LYS A 118 14.08 -3.75 -5.82
C LYS A 118 13.75 -2.38 -5.25
N ILE A 119 12.51 -2.19 -4.82
CA ILE A 119 12.03 -0.90 -4.29
C ILE A 119 11.03 -1.16 -3.20
N SER A 120 11.14 -0.44 -2.09
CA SER A 120 10.12 -0.42 -1.05
C SER A 120 9.31 0.86 -1.15
N PHE A 121 8.00 0.78 -0.93
CA PHE A 121 7.12 1.93 -0.96
C PHE A 121 5.99 1.78 0.06
N ALA A 122 5.37 2.91 0.40
CA ALA A 122 4.15 2.97 1.19
C ALA A 122 3.24 4.06 0.60
N THR A 123 1.99 3.72 0.32
CA THR A 123 0.99 4.66 -0.22
C THR A 123 -0.42 4.24 0.15
N ARG A 124 -1.36 5.19 0.02
CA ARG A 124 -2.82 4.95 0.04
C ARG A 124 -3.49 5.23 -1.29
N GLU A 125 -2.71 5.66 -2.27
CA GLU A 125 -3.25 5.86 -3.61
C GLU A 125 -3.37 4.50 -4.29
N PRO A 126 -4.57 4.14 -4.79
CA PRO A 126 -4.75 2.88 -5.51
C PRO A 126 -4.00 2.88 -6.85
N ASP A 127 -3.56 4.05 -7.32
CA ASP A 127 -2.87 4.26 -8.59
C ASP A 127 -1.64 5.16 -8.41
N GLY A 128 -0.50 4.80 -9.00
CA GLY A 128 0.70 5.63 -8.92
C GLY A 128 1.90 5.13 -9.71
N LEU A 129 2.83 6.01 -10.06
CA LEU A 129 4.05 5.68 -10.80
C LEU A 129 5.28 5.64 -9.89
N LEU A 130 5.78 4.44 -9.59
CA LEU A 130 6.94 4.25 -8.73
C LEU A 130 8.25 4.53 -9.47
N LEU A 131 8.39 3.97 -10.68
CA LEU A 131 9.63 4.04 -11.47
C LEU A 131 9.32 4.06 -12.96
N TYR A 132 10.03 4.89 -13.72
CA TYR A 132 10.01 4.88 -15.18
C TYR A 132 11.42 5.08 -15.73
N ASN A 133 11.79 4.32 -16.75
CA ASN A 133 13.03 4.55 -17.46
C ASN A 133 12.84 4.34 -18.97
N GLY A 134 13.02 5.40 -19.75
CA GLY A 134 12.72 5.42 -21.18
C GLY A 134 12.77 6.85 -21.74
N ARG A 135 12.72 6.98 -23.07
CA ARG A 135 12.69 8.30 -23.73
C ARG A 135 11.25 8.83 -23.83
N TYR A 136 11.09 10.15 -23.75
CA TYR A 136 9.80 10.86 -23.78
C TYR A 136 9.16 10.99 -25.17
N ASN A 137 9.16 9.94 -25.98
CA ASN A 137 8.76 10.04 -27.38
C ASN A 137 7.98 8.84 -27.91
N GLU A 138 7.45 8.00 -27.02
CA GLU A 138 6.57 6.84 -27.27
C GLU A 138 7.09 5.72 -28.19
N LYS A 139 8.21 5.94 -28.88
CA LYS A 139 8.75 5.05 -29.93
C LYS A 139 9.97 4.24 -29.50
N HIS A 140 10.38 4.36 -28.24
CA HIS A 140 11.59 3.72 -27.72
C HIS A 140 11.25 2.79 -26.58
N ASP A 141 12.21 1.89 -26.35
CA ASP A 141 12.25 0.97 -25.24
C ASP A 141 12.07 1.69 -23.91
N PHE A 142 11.25 1.10 -23.06
CA PHE A 142 11.02 1.61 -21.73
C PHE A 142 10.77 0.48 -20.75
N VAL A 143 10.97 0.77 -19.48
CA VAL A 143 10.46 0.00 -18.36
C VAL A 143 9.66 0.93 -17.44
N SER A 144 8.56 0.44 -16.89
CA SER A 144 7.79 1.13 -15.87
C SER A 144 7.39 0.17 -14.74
N LEU A 145 7.30 0.71 -13.54
CA LEU A 145 6.71 0.06 -12.39
C LEU A 145 5.62 0.98 -11.83
N GLU A 146 4.38 0.49 -11.91
CA GLU A 146 3.16 1.23 -11.57
C GLU A 146 2.36 0.46 -10.52
N ILE A 147 1.61 1.20 -9.70
CA ILE A 147 0.47 0.69 -8.94
C ILE A 147 -0.77 1.02 -9.78
N VAL A 148 -1.60 0.01 -10.01
CA VAL A 148 -2.84 0.13 -10.78
C VAL A 148 -3.95 -0.59 -10.02
N SER A 149 -4.90 0.17 -9.50
CA SER A 149 -6.01 -0.33 -8.68
C SER A 149 -5.55 -1.30 -7.57
N GLY A 150 -4.56 -0.86 -6.77
CA GLY A 150 -4.00 -1.63 -5.64
C GLY A 150 -3.15 -2.84 -6.03
N THR A 151 -2.82 -3.01 -7.32
CA THR A 151 -1.96 -4.09 -7.83
C THR A 151 -0.66 -3.51 -8.40
N VAL A 152 0.47 -4.17 -8.17
CA VAL A 152 1.75 -3.76 -8.75
C VAL A 152 1.89 -4.33 -10.16
N VAL A 153 2.21 -3.47 -11.12
CA VAL A 153 2.36 -3.80 -12.53
C VAL A 153 3.74 -3.35 -13.01
N PHE A 154 4.53 -4.29 -13.51
CA PHE A 154 5.75 -4.01 -14.25
C PHE A 154 5.47 -4.10 -15.75
N SER A 155 5.80 -3.05 -16.48
CA SER A 155 5.70 -3.01 -17.94
C SER A 155 7.08 -2.83 -18.56
N PHE A 156 7.35 -3.52 -19.66
CA PHE A 156 8.53 -3.27 -20.47
C PHE A 156 8.19 -3.34 -21.96
N SER A 157 8.97 -2.62 -22.76
CA SER A 157 8.87 -2.65 -24.22
C SER A 157 10.25 -2.68 -24.86
N LEU A 158 10.38 -3.50 -25.90
CA LEU A 158 11.53 -3.54 -26.79
C LEU A 158 11.25 -2.70 -28.06
N GLY A 159 10.45 -1.64 -27.97
CA GLY A 159 10.19 -0.72 -29.09
C GLY A 159 9.08 -1.11 -30.06
N THR A 160 8.35 -2.21 -29.82
CA THR A 160 7.19 -2.61 -30.66
C THR A 160 5.92 -2.76 -29.83
N THR A 161 5.84 -3.80 -29.00
CA THR A 161 4.73 -4.07 -28.09
C THR A 161 5.16 -3.88 -26.65
N THR A 162 4.19 -3.55 -25.79
CA THR A 162 4.38 -3.47 -24.34
C THR A 162 3.94 -4.79 -23.73
N THR A 163 4.85 -5.43 -23.01
CA THR A 163 4.57 -6.63 -22.22
C THR A 163 4.43 -6.22 -20.75
N ARG A 164 3.43 -6.79 -20.06
CA ARG A 164 3.11 -6.47 -18.68
C ARG A 164 3.07 -7.74 -17.83
N VAL A 165 3.51 -7.61 -16.59
CA VAL A 165 3.37 -8.63 -15.55
C VAL A 165 2.93 -7.95 -14.26
N SER A 166 1.99 -8.58 -13.55
CA SER A 166 1.41 -8.02 -12.34
C SER A 166 1.54 -9.00 -11.18
N ALA A 167 1.68 -8.45 -9.97
CA ALA A 167 1.57 -9.18 -8.72
C ALA A 167 0.58 -8.47 -7.80
N SER A 168 -0.30 -9.24 -7.18
CA SER A 168 -1.37 -8.76 -6.30
C SER A 168 -1.29 -9.45 -4.94
N LEU A 169 -1.64 -8.70 -3.90
CA LEU A 169 -1.85 -9.22 -2.56
C LEU A 169 -3.35 -9.11 -2.19
N PRO A 170 -3.88 -10.03 -1.36
CA PRO A 170 -5.19 -9.83 -0.76
C PRO A 170 -5.21 -8.52 0.02
N GLY A 171 -6.16 -7.63 -0.29
CA GLY A 171 -6.25 -6.29 0.33
C GLY A 171 -5.50 -5.17 -0.39
N GLY A 172 -4.76 -5.46 -1.46
CA GLY A 172 -4.01 -4.46 -2.23
C GLY A 172 -2.63 -4.14 -1.65
N VAL A 173 -1.97 -3.12 -2.22
CA VAL A 173 -0.66 -2.60 -1.77
C VAL A 173 -0.73 -1.11 -1.39
N ASP A 174 -1.95 -0.58 -1.38
CA ASP A 174 -2.37 0.78 -1.07
C ASP A 174 -2.98 0.88 0.33
N ASP A 175 -2.58 -0.02 1.24
CA ASP A 175 -3.03 -0.07 2.63
C ASP A 175 -2.32 0.95 3.55
N GLY A 176 -1.30 1.65 3.03
CA GLY A 176 -0.45 2.58 3.76
C GLY A 176 0.69 1.93 4.55
N GLU A 177 0.88 0.62 4.43
CA GLU A 177 2.03 -0.11 4.96
C GLU A 177 3.20 -0.13 3.96
N TRP A 178 4.37 -0.54 4.45
CA TRP A 178 5.55 -0.72 3.60
C TRP A 178 5.47 -2.04 2.85
N HIS A 179 5.37 -1.96 1.54
CA HIS A 179 5.56 -3.09 0.64
C HIS A 179 6.90 -3.02 -0.06
N THR A 180 7.46 -4.17 -0.41
CA THR A 180 8.71 -4.29 -1.16
C THR A 180 8.50 -5.06 -2.43
N VAL A 181 8.73 -4.42 -3.57
CA VAL A 181 8.63 -5.06 -4.89
C VAL A 181 10.02 -5.41 -5.38
N SER A 182 10.15 -6.62 -5.90
CA SER A 182 11.34 -7.07 -6.63
C SER A 182 10.94 -7.46 -8.05
N VAL A 183 11.72 -7.00 -9.03
CA VAL A 183 11.59 -7.33 -10.45
C VAL A 183 12.91 -7.91 -10.93
N ASP A 184 12.85 -9.10 -11.50
CA ASP A 184 13.96 -9.78 -12.16
C ASP A 184 13.65 -9.92 -13.65
N TYR A 185 14.33 -9.13 -14.46
CA TYR A 185 14.29 -9.22 -15.91
C TYR A 185 15.53 -9.95 -16.43
N TYR A 186 15.32 -11.01 -17.21
CA TYR A 186 16.36 -11.76 -17.88
C TYR A 186 15.90 -12.25 -19.25
N ASN A 187 16.62 -11.86 -20.30
CA ASN A 187 16.41 -12.33 -21.67
C ASN A 187 14.94 -12.25 -22.14
N ARG A 188 14.31 -11.07 -21.97
CA ARG A 188 12.91 -10.77 -22.32
C ARG A 188 11.85 -11.44 -21.43
N SER A 189 12.27 -12.14 -20.39
CA SER A 189 11.40 -12.65 -19.34
C SER A 189 11.48 -11.75 -18.12
N ALA A 190 10.34 -11.32 -17.60
CA ALA A 190 10.25 -10.52 -16.38
C ALA A 190 9.47 -11.30 -15.33
N THR A 191 10.03 -11.41 -14.14
CA THR A 191 9.38 -11.94 -12.95
C THR A 191 9.23 -10.81 -11.94
N ILE A 192 8.02 -10.60 -11.43
CA ILE A 192 7.72 -9.64 -10.38
C ILE A 192 7.30 -10.38 -9.12
N SER A 193 7.68 -9.88 -7.95
CA SER A 193 7.24 -10.40 -6.65
C SER A 193 7.07 -9.27 -5.64
N VAL A 194 6.02 -9.37 -4.82
CA VAL A 194 5.72 -8.41 -3.75
C VAL A 194 6.00 -9.05 -2.39
N ASP A 195 6.65 -8.31 -1.51
CA ASP A 195 7.04 -8.67 -0.14
C ASP A 195 7.82 -9.99 -0.07
N ASN A 196 7.55 -10.81 0.95
CA ASN A 196 8.20 -12.10 1.17
C ASN A 196 7.48 -13.24 0.42
N CYS A 197 6.98 -12.96 -0.79
CA CYS A 197 6.28 -13.93 -1.61
C CYS A 197 7.15 -15.15 -1.92
N ASP A 198 6.54 -16.34 -1.91
CA ASP A 198 7.18 -17.52 -2.44
C ASP A 198 7.05 -17.60 -3.97
N THR A 199 8.01 -16.99 -4.67
CA THR A 199 8.03 -16.92 -6.13
C THR A 199 7.99 -18.28 -6.81
N ALA A 200 8.65 -19.30 -6.25
CA ALA A 200 8.66 -20.65 -6.81
C ALA A 200 7.26 -21.27 -6.81
N LEU A 201 6.49 -21.03 -5.76
CA LEU A 201 5.13 -21.51 -5.62
C LEU A 201 4.15 -20.70 -6.48
N SER A 202 4.16 -19.37 -6.32
CA SER A 202 3.21 -18.46 -6.97
C SER A 202 3.33 -18.51 -8.50
N VAL A 203 4.54 -18.51 -9.06
CA VAL A 203 4.75 -18.54 -10.52
C VAL A 203 4.40 -19.89 -11.15
N ARG A 204 4.68 -21.02 -10.47
CA ARG A 204 4.51 -22.37 -11.08
C ARG A 204 3.17 -23.01 -10.76
N PHE A 205 2.58 -22.67 -9.61
CA PHE A 205 1.41 -23.32 -9.07
C PHE A 205 0.31 -22.35 -8.66
N GLY A 206 0.45 -21.04 -8.85
CA GLY A 206 -0.58 -20.03 -8.56
C GLY A 206 -1.95 -20.46 -9.06
N ASP A 207 -2.07 -20.73 -10.36
CA ASP A 207 -3.32 -21.19 -10.99
C ASP A 207 -3.94 -22.47 -10.38
N LYS A 208 -3.13 -23.30 -9.69
CA LYS A 208 -3.58 -24.56 -9.08
C LYS A 208 -4.03 -24.39 -7.63
N ILE A 209 -3.51 -23.39 -6.92
CA ILE A 209 -3.79 -23.17 -5.49
C ILE A 209 -4.84 -22.08 -5.24
N GLY A 210 -5.24 -21.32 -6.27
CA GLY A 210 -6.21 -20.21 -6.18
C GLY A 210 -5.52 -18.87 -6.39
N ASP A 211 -6.16 -17.75 -6.04
CA ASP A 211 -5.69 -16.37 -6.31
C ASP A 211 -4.41 -15.93 -5.54
N TYR A 212 -3.39 -16.78 -5.49
CA TYR A 212 -2.10 -16.57 -4.88
C TYR A 212 -1.10 -16.02 -5.91
N TYR A 213 -1.32 -14.76 -6.33
CA TYR A 213 -0.51 -14.07 -7.35
C TYR A 213 0.44 -13.02 -6.76
N CYS A 214 1.02 -13.30 -5.59
CA CYS A 214 2.03 -12.41 -5.00
C CYS A 214 3.32 -12.32 -5.84
N ALA A 215 3.52 -13.25 -6.79
CA ALA A 215 4.54 -13.17 -7.82
C ALA A 215 4.01 -13.74 -9.15
N ASN A 216 4.51 -13.22 -10.26
CA ASN A 216 4.13 -13.69 -11.58
C ASN A 216 5.29 -13.52 -12.57
N THR A 217 5.26 -14.25 -13.67
CA THR A 217 6.28 -14.17 -14.73
C THR A 217 5.64 -14.03 -16.10
N THR A 218 6.32 -13.33 -17.00
CA THR A 218 5.91 -13.22 -18.40
C THR A 218 7.14 -13.16 -19.30
N SER A 219 6.99 -13.56 -20.55
CA SER A 219 8.07 -13.50 -21.55
C SER A 219 7.55 -12.86 -22.83
N GLN A 220 8.32 -11.92 -23.38
CA GLN A 220 7.99 -11.34 -24.68
C GLN A 220 8.50 -12.25 -25.81
N ILE A 221 7.55 -12.79 -26.58
CA ILE A 221 7.83 -13.56 -27.79
C ILE A 221 8.03 -12.57 -28.94
N LEU A 222 9.19 -12.64 -29.60
CA LEU A 222 9.46 -11.83 -30.77
C LEU A 222 8.77 -12.41 -32.01
N ASP A 223 8.50 -11.54 -32.99
CA ASP A 223 8.04 -11.96 -34.31
C ASP A 223 9.03 -12.99 -34.92
N PRO A 224 8.54 -14.07 -35.58
CA PRO A 224 9.39 -15.07 -36.22
C PRO A 224 10.50 -14.51 -37.11
N ARG A 225 10.27 -13.36 -37.75
CA ARG A 225 11.26 -12.63 -38.57
C ARG A 225 12.54 -12.29 -37.77
N CYS A 226 12.41 -12.11 -36.46
CA CYS A 226 13.50 -11.78 -35.55
C CYS A 226 14.44 -12.96 -35.28
N ALA A 227 14.08 -14.19 -35.67
CA ALA A 227 15.00 -15.33 -35.66
C ALA A 227 16.12 -15.18 -36.72
N ILE A 228 15.89 -14.36 -37.76
CA ILE A 228 16.87 -14.13 -38.83
C ILE A 228 17.80 -12.97 -38.42
N LEU A 229 19.05 -13.29 -38.06
CA LEU A 229 20.05 -12.31 -37.56
C LEU A 229 20.28 -11.13 -38.51
N THR A 230 20.11 -11.31 -39.83
CA THR A 230 20.29 -10.25 -40.84
C THR A 230 19.12 -9.28 -40.96
N GLN A 231 17.97 -9.59 -40.37
CA GLN A 231 16.83 -8.68 -40.34
C GLN A 231 16.89 -7.73 -39.14
N ALA A 232 16.56 -6.47 -39.40
CA ALA A 232 16.37 -5.46 -38.35
C ALA A 232 15.18 -5.87 -37.47
N CYS A 233 15.47 -6.16 -36.20
CA CYS A 233 14.47 -6.43 -35.17
C CYS A 233 15.01 -5.98 -33.80
N HIS A 234 14.11 -5.44 -32.99
CA HIS A 234 14.40 -5.06 -31.61
C HIS A 234 14.41 -6.31 -30.72
N ARG A 235 15.61 -6.77 -30.38
CA ARG A 235 15.82 -8.02 -29.61
C ARG A 235 16.17 -7.79 -28.15
N PHE A 236 16.61 -6.58 -27.81
CA PHE A 236 17.21 -6.22 -26.54
C PHE A 236 16.55 -4.98 -26.00
N LEU A 237 16.52 -4.86 -24.69
CA LEU A 237 16.05 -3.66 -24.02
C LEU A 237 17.12 -2.56 -24.16
N ASP A 238 16.80 -1.40 -24.72
CA ASP A 238 17.77 -0.29 -24.84
C ASP A 238 17.23 0.97 -24.17
N VAL A 239 17.17 0.92 -22.84
CA VAL A 239 16.66 2.01 -22.00
C VAL A 239 17.65 3.16 -21.85
N THR A 240 17.85 3.94 -22.91
CA THR A 240 18.81 5.07 -22.93
C THR A 240 18.28 6.38 -22.35
N GLY A 241 17.02 6.42 -21.90
CA GLY A 241 16.40 7.60 -21.28
C GLY A 241 16.76 7.77 -19.80
N PRO A 242 16.44 8.92 -19.18
CA PRO A 242 16.68 9.14 -17.76
C PRO A 242 15.85 8.18 -16.89
N LEU A 243 16.38 7.78 -15.74
CA LEU A 243 15.64 7.02 -14.74
C LEU A 243 14.85 8.01 -13.88
N GLN A 244 13.53 7.86 -13.86
CA GLN A 244 12.62 8.68 -13.07
C GLN A 244 12.03 7.86 -11.94
N VAL A 245 11.95 8.44 -10.76
CA VAL A 245 11.39 7.81 -9.55
C VAL A 245 10.31 8.71 -8.95
N GLY A 246 9.15 8.15 -8.67
CA GLY A 246 8.00 8.82 -8.03
C GLY A 246 7.15 9.74 -8.91
N GLY A 247 7.52 9.92 -10.18
CA GLY A 247 6.72 10.70 -11.12
C GLY A 247 7.44 11.03 -12.41
N LEU A 248 6.74 11.71 -13.32
CA LEU A 248 7.28 12.23 -14.57
C LEU A 248 7.13 13.76 -14.62
N PRO A 249 7.98 14.45 -15.38
CA PRO A 249 7.70 15.84 -15.78
C PRO A 249 6.37 15.90 -16.54
N ALA A 250 5.78 17.10 -16.66
CA ALA A 250 4.52 17.28 -17.38
C ALA A 250 4.65 16.80 -18.84
N LEU A 251 4.02 15.66 -19.15
CA LEU A 251 3.98 15.03 -20.46
C LEU A 251 2.54 15.07 -21.01
N PRO A 252 2.33 14.90 -22.33
CA PRO A 252 1.00 14.83 -22.92
C PRO A 252 0.11 13.74 -22.26
N THR A 253 -1.21 13.93 -22.28
CA THR A 253 -2.19 13.05 -21.60
C THR A 253 -2.29 11.64 -22.19
N THR A 254 -1.86 11.45 -23.44
CA THR A 254 -1.61 10.12 -24.03
C THR A 254 -0.11 9.85 -23.90
N TYR A 255 0.26 8.90 -23.06
CA TYR A 255 1.64 8.48 -22.88
C TYR A 255 1.70 6.98 -22.59
N GLN A 256 2.89 6.37 -22.70
CA GLN A 256 3.10 4.92 -22.56
C GLN A 256 2.67 4.35 -21.18
N VAL A 257 2.65 5.19 -20.15
CA VAL A 257 2.21 4.86 -18.79
C VAL A 257 0.89 5.55 -18.45
N LYS A 258 0.05 4.87 -17.67
CA LYS A 258 -1.31 5.32 -17.35
C LYS A 258 -1.29 6.41 -16.27
N HIS A 259 -0.37 6.28 -15.31
CA HIS A 259 -0.21 7.22 -14.20
C HIS A 259 1.14 7.93 -14.29
N GLN A 260 1.17 9.23 -13.99
CA GLN A 260 2.38 10.07 -14.14
C GLN A 260 2.96 10.54 -12.81
N HIS A 261 2.30 10.24 -11.69
CA HIS A 261 2.67 10.75 -10.37
C HIS A 261 2.55 9.63 -9.33
N PHE A 262 3.29 9.77 -8.23
CA PHE A 262 3.14 8.95 -7.04
C PHE A 262 3.05 9.86 -5.82
N HIS A 263 2.09 9.56 -4.95
CA HIS A 263 1.94 10.21 -3.66
C HIS A 263 2.16 9.17 -2.57
N GLY A 264 3.16 9.38 -1.72
CA GLY A 264 3.55 8.40 -0.72
C GLY A 264 5.04 8.45 -0.41
N CYS A 265 5.58 7.34 0.08
CA CYS A 265 6.97 7.19 0.42
C CYS A 265 7.64 6.10 -0.41
N ILE A 266 8.89 6.34 -0.80
CA ILE A 266 9.77 5.34 -1.42
C ILE A 266 11.00 5.20 -0.53
N SER A 267 11.43 3.97 -0.31
CA SER A 267 12.69 3.64 0.33
C SER A 267 13.39 2.47 -0.37
N ASP A 268 14.65 2.22 -0.01
CA ASP A 268 15.31 0.96 -0.35
C ASP A 268 15.32 0.64 -1.84
N LEU A 269 15.69 1.63 -2.66
CA LEU A 269 15.86 1.44 -4.09
C LEU A 269 17.20 0.74 -4.35
N TYR A 270 17.14 -0.44 -4.96
CA TYR A 270 18.28 -1.18 -5.48
C TYR A 270 18.11 -1.40 -6.98
N ILE A 271 19.19 -1.16 -7.72
CA ILE A 271 19.30 -1.51 -9.14
C ILE A 271 20.50 -2.44 -9.28
N ASP A 272 20.30 -3.62 -9.87
CA ASP A 272 21.31 -4.68 -9.97
C ASP A 272 21.96 -5.00 -8.63
N HIS A 273 21.13 -5.13 -7.59
CA HIS A 273 21.51 -5.37 -6.19
C HIS A 273 22.40 -4.29 -5.56
N LYS A 274 22.62 -3.17 -6.25
CA LYS A 274 23.34 -2.02 -5.72
C LYS A 274 22.33 -1.02 -5.17
N PHE A 275 22.52 -0.62 -3.91
CA PHE A 275 21.73 0.42 -3.29
C PHE A 275 21.91 1.76 -4.03
N ILE A 276 20.80 2.45 -4.28
CA ILE A 276 20.76 3.78 -4.88
C ILE A 276 20.49 4.79 -3.78
N ASP A 277 21.50 5.61 -3.50
CA ASP A 277 21.38 6.74 -2.60
C ASP A 277 20.41 7.79 -3.17
N LEU A 278 19.31 8.05 -2.47
CA LEU A 278 18.28 8.99 -2.93
C LEU A 278 18.71 10.46 -2.87
N THR A 279 19.92 10.78 -2.39
CA THR A 279 20.54 12.11 -2.56
C THR A 279 21.40 12.24 -3.81
N SER A 280 21.76 11.14 -4.47
CA SER A 280 22.60 11.12 -5.67
C SER A 280 21.85 11.44 -6.99
N PHE A 281 20.73 12.15 -6.89
CA PHE A 281 19.91 12.52 -8.05
C PHE A 281 20.63 13.55 -8.94
N VAL A 282 20.26 13.56 -10.22
CA VAL A 282 20.65 14.59 -11.20
C VAL A 282 19.72 15.79 -11.08
N ALA A 283 18.42 15.55 -10.88
CA ALA A 283 17.42 16.60 -10.64
C ALA A 283 16.38 16.13 -9.62
N ASP A 284 15.91 17.06 -8.79
CA ASP A 284 14.85 16.86 -7.80
C ASP A 284 13.77 17.91 -8.03
N ASN A 285 12.53 17.45 -8.22
CA ASN A 285 11.37 18.32 -8.36
C ASN A 285 10.41 18.08 -7.20
N GLY A 286 10.56 18.84 -6.12
CA GLY A 286 9.56 18.90 -5.04
C GLY A 286 9.47 17.66 -4.15
N THR A 287 10.51 16.84 -4.06
CA THR A 287 10.56 15.72 -3.09
C THR A 287 11.18 16.19 -1.76
N PHE A 288 10.92 15.47 -0.66
CA PHE A 288 11.55 15.79 0.63
C PHE A 288 12.29 14.57 1.22
N PRO A 289 13.51 14.76 1.77
CA PRO A 289 14.25 13.72 2.49
C PRO A 289 13.47 13.13 3.66
N GLY A 290 13.51 11.80 3.77
CA GLY A 290 12.76 11.03 4.73
C GLY A 290 11.31 10.83 4.31
N CYS A 291 10.79 9.64 4.58
CA CYS A 291 9.37 9.49 4.85
C CYS A 291 9.13 10.06 6.24
N PRO A 292 8.08 10.85 6.54
CA PRO A 292 7.71 10.97 7.94
C PRO A 292 7.61 9.52 8.45
N GLU A 293 8.34 9.17 9.53
CA GLU A 293 7.96 7.96 10.27
C GLU A 293 6.42 8.00 10.38
N LYS A 294 5.75 6.85 10.35
CA LYS A 294 4.48 6.78 11.06
C LYS A 294 4.78 7.44 12.40
N ASN A 295 4.36 8.70 12.60
CA ASN A 295 4.50 9.32 13.91
C ASN A 295 3.87 8.26 14.80
N SER A 296 4.60 7.78 15.79
CA SER A 296 4.05 6.70 16.60
C SER A 296 2.94 7.30 17.45
N PHE A 297 1.80 7.57 16.82
CA PHE A 297 0.68 8.29 17.37
C PHE A 297 0.16 7.49 18.55
N CYS A 298 0.28 6.17 18.51
CA CYS A 298 -0.04 5.28 19.61
C CYS A 298 0.94 5.36 20.78
N ARG A 299 2.19 5.83 20.60
CA ARG A 299 3.15 6.00 21.69
C ARG A 299 2.70 7.02 22.73
N SER A 300 1.95 8.04 22.33
CA SER A 300 1.35 8.99 23.28
C SER A 300 0.12 8.43 24.01
N HIS A 301 -0.25 7.16 23.77
CA HIS A 301 -1.44 6.52 24.31
C HIS A 301 -2.70 7.38 24.12
N PRO A 302 -3.02 7.76 22.87
CA PRO A 302 -4.08 8.73 22.61
C PRO A 302 -5.48 8.15 22.88
N CYS A 303 -5.66 6.83 22.77
CA CYS A 303 -6.94 6.18 23.02
C CYS A 303 -7.25 6.09 24.52
N GLN A 304 -8.29 6.80 24.94
CA GLN A 304 -8.77 6.84 26.32
C GLN A 304 -9.70 5.67 26.63
N ASN A 305 -10.11 5.55 27.90
CA ASN A 305 -11.13 4.59 28.36
C ASN A 305 -10.89 3.12 27.97
N GLY A 306 -9.63 2.70 27.85
CA GLY A 306 -9.26 1.32 27.50
C GLY A 306 -9.35 1.01 25.99
N GLY A 307 -9.41 2.03 25.13
CA GLY A 307 -9.36 1.84 23.69
C GLY A 307 -7.99 1.35 23.19
N SER A 308 -8.02 0.47 22.19
CA SER A 308 -6.81 -0.04 21.53
C SER A 308 -6.41 0.87 20.38
N CYS A 309 -5.15 1.30 20.34
CA CYS A 309 -4.65 2.19 19.29
C CYS A 309 -4.05 1.40 18.13
N ARG A 310 -4.38 1.80 16.90
CA ARG A 310 -3.73 1.35 15.67
C ARG A 310 -3.21 2.56 14.90
N GLU A 311 -1.93 2.50 14.52
CA GLU A 311 -1.31 3.55 13.71
C GLU A 311 -1.77 3.46 12.27
N THR A 312 -2.08 4.61 11.67
CA THR A 312 -2.43 4.73 10.26
C THR A 312 -1.55 5.78 9.60
N PHE A 313 -1.54 5.84 8.26
CA PHE A 313 -0.73 6.81 7.54
C PHE A 313 -1.22 8.24 7.89
N GLY A 314 -0.34 9.04 8.51
CA GLY A 314 -0.65 10.43 8.89
C GLY A 314 -1.59 10.63 10.09
N THR A 315 -2.15 9.57 10.69
CA THR A 315 -3.06 9.66 11.86
C THR A 315 -3.08 8.35 12.67
N TYR A 316 -4.04 8.21 13.57
CA TYR A 316 -4.32 6.98 14.33
C TYR A 316 -5.81 6.71 14.39
N ILE A 317 -6.16 5.43 14.57
CA ILE A 317 -7.53 4.99 14.85
C ILE A 317 -7.56 4.30 16.20
N CYS A 318 -8.57 4.63 17.00
CA CYS A 318 -8.86 3.94 18.25
C CYS A 318 -10.03 2.95 18.09
N SER A 319 -9.80 1.70 18.47
CA SER A 319 -10.86 0.72 18.67
C SER A 319 -11.45 0.92 20.06
N CYS A 320 -12.55 1.67 20.14
CA CYS A 320 -13.19 2.03 21.41
C CYS A 320 -14.06 0.90 21.97
N PRO A 321 -14.02 0.65 23.29
CA PRO A 321 -14.94 -0.27 23.97
C PRO A 321 -16.39 0.20 23.88
N ASP A 322 -17.32 -0.70 24.19
CA ASP A 322 -18.77 -0.39 24.19
C ASP A 322 -19.08 0.79 25.12
N GLY A 323 -19.90 1.72 24.61
CA GLY A 323 -20.25 2.96 25.31
C GLY A 323 -19.25 4.12 25.12
N TRP A 324 -18.18 3.93 24.35
CA TRP A 324 -17.21 4.99 24.02
C TRP A 324 -16.99 5.14 22.51
N GLY A 325 -16.59 6.35 22.09
CA GLY A 325 -16.30 6.67 20.69
C GLY A 325 -15.64 8.03 20.50
N GLY A 326 -15.69 8.53 19.27
CA GLY A 326 -14.81 9.60 18.80
C GLY A 326 -13.37 9.11 18.51
N LYS A 327 -12.54 10.02 18.00
CA LYS A 327 -11.17 9.74 17.53
C LYS A 327 -10.28 9.10 18.59
N ASP A 328 -10.50 9.45 19.86
CA ASP A 328 -9.66 9.08 20.99
C ASP A 328 -10.43 8.34 22.09
N CYS A 329 -11.65 7.87 21.83
CA CYS A 329 -12.52 7.20 22.81
C CYS A 329 -12.85 8.03 24.07
N SER A 330 -12.64 9.35 24.07
CA SER A 330 -12.94 10.22 25.21
C SER A 330 -14.44 10.49 25.39
N GLN A 331 -15.24 10.19 24.36
CA GLN A 331 -16.62 10.61 24.27
C GLN A 331 -17.52 9.40 24.56
N GLY A 332 -18.41 9.51 25.54
CA GLY A 332 -19.40 8.46 25.80
C GLY A 332 -20.40 8.40 24.65
N VAL A 333 -20.74 7.22 24.15
CA VAL A 333 -21.61 6.99 22.97
C VAL A 333 -22.84 6.17 23.37
N GLU A 334 -23.97 6.45 22.73
CA GLU A 334 -25.19 5.66 22.90
C GLU A 334 -25.01 4.20 22.47
N VAL A 335 -25.93 3.34 22.93
CA VAL A 335 -25.92 1.92 22.57
C VAL A 335 -25.98 1.80 21.05
N VAL A 336 -25.11 0.95 20.51
CA VAL A 336 -25.08 0.65 19.08
C VAL A 336 -26.45 0.13 18.63
N LYS A 337 -26.96 0.63 17.50
CA LYS A 337 -28.22 0.17 16.93
C LYS A 337 -27.97 -0.62 15.65
N GLN A 338 -28.59 -1.78 15.54
CA GLN A 338 -28.59 -2.64 14.35
C GLN A 338 -29.85 -2.40 13.53
N PHE A 339 -29.66 -2.18 12.22
CA PHE A 339 -30.69 -1.91 11.23
C PHE A 339 -30.81 -3.08 10.26
N THR A 340 -32.04 -3.40 9.87
CA THR A 340 -32.38 -4.52 8.97
C THR A 340 -32.86 -4.06 7.58
N GLY A 341 -32.84 -2.76 7.31
CA GLY A 341 -33.30 -2.14 6.06
C GLY A 341 -34.64 -1.41 6.19
N GLU A 342 -35.45 -1.75 7.19
CA GLU A 342 -36.75 -1.10 7.45
C GLU A 342 -36.73 -0.20 8.69
N GLY A 343 -35.70 -0.33 9.54
CA GLY A 343 -35.60 0.42 10.79
C GLY A 343 -35.12 1.86 10.59
N PHE A 344 -35.52 2.75 11.51
CA PHE A 344 -35.13 4.15 11.48
C PHE A 344 -35.02 4.75 12.89
N LEU A 345 -34.18 5.77 13.03
CA LEU A 345 -34.14 6.66 14.19
C LEU A 345 -34.55 8.05 13.75
N VAL A 346 -35.36 8.75 14.55
CA VAL A 346 -35.77 10.13 14.30
C VAL A 346 -35.37 11.04 15.45
N PHE A 347 -34.76 12.16 15.11
CA PHE A 347 -34.38 13.23 16.02
C PHE A 347 -35.08 14.54 15.60
N SER A 348 -35.69 15.22 16.58
CA SER A 348 -36.49 16.42 16.37
C SER A 348 -35.85 17.63 17.07
N PRO A 349 -34.94 18.37 16.42
CA PRO A 349 -34.10 19.39 17.07
C PRO A 349 -34.81 20.72 17.41
N GLN A 350 -36.11 20.69 17.74
CA GLN A 350 -36.90 21.85 18.18
C GLN A 350 -36.71 23.13 17.32
N LEU A 351 -36.54 22.96 16.00
CA LEU A 351 -36.32 24.06 15.03
C LEU A 351 -35.07 24.92 15.30
N GLN A 352 -34.01 24.32 15.85
CA GLN A 352 -32.72 25.00 16.03
C GLN A 352 -32.16 25.49 14.69
N THR A 353 -31.61 26.70 14.68
CA THR A 353 -30.95 27.28 13.49
C THR A 353 -29.51 26.78 13.36
N ILE A 354 -29.08 26.62 12.11
CA ILE A 354 -27.74 26.18 11.74
C ILE A 354 -26.74 27.31 12.00
N GLN A 355 -25.79 27.06 12.89
CA GLN A 355 -24.62 27.91 13.14
C GLN A 355 -23.39 27.23 12.54
N LEU A 356 -22.61 27.98 11.76
CA LEU A 356 -21.37 27.47 11.18
C LEU A 356 -20.20 27.57 12.17
N PRO A 357 -19.30 26.57 12.24
CA PRO A 357 -19.33 25.33 11.49
C PRO A 357 -20.42 24.36 11.99
N TRP A 358 -21.16 23.77 11.07
CA TRP A 358 -22.21 22.79 11.36
C TRP A 358 -21.76 21.41 10.91
N PHE A 359 -21.78 20.42 11.78
CA PHE A 359 -21.36 19.07 11.43
C PHE A 359 -22.46 18.03 11.68
N ASN A 360 -22.44 17.02 10.82
CA ASN A 360 -23.22 15.80 10.93
C ASN A 360 -22.24 14.64 10.90
N SER A 361 -22.25 13.80 11.93
CA SER A 361 -21.32 12.69 12.06
C SER A 361 -22.05 11.45 12.53
N LEU A 362 -21.62 10.29 12.06
CA LEU A 362 -21.98 9.00 12.62
C LEU A 362 -20.86 7.99 12.37
N SER A 363 -20.86 6.91 13.15
CA SER A 363 -20.04 5.74 12.85
C SER A 363 -20.94 4.59 12.42
N PHE A 364 -20.54 3.85 11.38
CA PHE A 364 -21.32 2.73 10.85
C PHE A 364 -20.42 1.56 10.49
N ARG A 365 -21.02 0.37 10.35
CA ARG A 365 -20.41 -0.77 9.67
C ARG A 365 -21.46 -1.54 8.88
N THR A 366 -21.10 -2.01 7.70
CA THR A 366 -21.99 -2.78 6.82
C THR A 366 -21.19 -3.61 5.81
N ARG A 367 -21.89 -4.57 5.17
CA ARG A 367 -21.45 -5.25 3.94
C ARG A 367 -22.39 -4.99 2.75
N GLU A 368 -23.31 -4.06 2.90
CA GLU A 368 -24.21 -3.63 1.83
C GLU A 368 -23.60 -2.45 1.06
N GLN A 369 -23.70 -2.50 -0.27
CA GLN A 369 -23.18 -1.46 -1.16
C GLN A 369 -24.07 -0.21 -1.23
N PHE A 370 -25.32 -0.30 -0.76
CA PHE A 370 -26.30 0.79 -0.80
C PHE A 370 -27.05 0.92 0.52
N GLY A 371 -27.34 2.15 0.92
CA GLY A 371 -28.18 2.41 2.09
C GLY A 371 -28.09 3.84 2.62
N LEU A 372 -29.20 4.34 3.18
CA LEU A 372 -29.27 5.66 3.79
C LEU A 372 -28.60 5.67 5.17
N LEU A 373 -27.55 6.47 5.35
CA LEU A 373 -26.94 6.65 6.66
C LEU A 373 -27.67 7.75 7.45
N MET A 374 -27.81 8.94 6.87
CA MET A 374 -28.49 10.07 7.51
C MET A 374 -29.18 10.96 6.49
N ILE A 375 -30.39 11.41 6.79
CA ILE A 375 -31.12 12.45 6.06
C ILE A 375 -31.52 13.56 7.04
N THR A 376 -31.21 14.80 6.70
CA THR A 376 -31.55 15.97 7.50
C THR A 376 -32.38 16.93 6.67
N LEU A 377 -33.60 17.22 7.14
CA LEU A 377 -34.47 18.24 6.55
C LEU A 377 -34.00 19.62 7.00
N VAL A 378 -33.51 20.41 6.05
CA VAL A 378 -33.00 21.77 6.23
C VAL A 378 -33.97 22.76 5.60
N GLY A 379 -34.40 23.77 6.37
CA GLY A 379 -35.38 24.75 5.92
C GLY A 379 -36.73 24.10 5.61
N GLN A 380 -37.39 24.54 4.54
CA GLN A 380 -38.75 24.10 4.20
C GLN A 380 -38.79 22.78 3.41
N ASN A 381 -37.90 22.57 2.44
CA ASN A 381 -37.99 21.44 1.50
C ASN A 381 -36.62 20.85 1.06
N ALA A 382 -35.50 21.22 1.68
CA ALA A 382 -34.18 20.74 1.26
C ALA A 382 -33.71 19.59 2.15
N ASN A 383 -33.18 18.53 1.54
CA ASN A 383 -32.62 17.39 2.25
C ASN A 383 -31.09 17.38 2.11
N SER A 384 -30.40 17.35 3.24
CA SER A 384 -28.98 17.03 3.34
C SER A 384 -28.84 15.54 3.62
N ILE A 385 -28.24 14.79 2.70
CA ILE A 385 -28.22 13.32 2.71
C ILE A 385 -26.77 12.81 2.76
N ILE A 386 -26.51 11.87 3.67
CA ILE A 386 -25.31 11.03 3.72
C ILE A 386 -25.78 9.59 3.44
N GLU A 387 -25.24 8.96 2.40
CA GLU A 387 -25.67 7.64 1.94
C GLU A 387 -24.50 6.81 1.38
N LEU A 388 -24.71 5.50 1.28
CA LEU A 388 -23.81 4.57 0.60
C LEU A 388 -24.29 4.33 -0.83
N VAL A 389 -23.35 4.43 -1.79
CA VAL A 389 -23.59 4.15 -3.21
C VAL A 389 -22.40 3.41 -3.80
N ASP A 390 -22.62 2.18 -4.25
CA ASP A 390 -21.60 1.26 -4.75
C ASP A 390 -20.46 1.00 -3.73
N GLY A 391 -20.78 0.97 -2.44
CA GLY A 391 -19.79 0.77 -1.36
C GLY A 391 -18.99 2.02 -0.98
N TYR A 392 -19.29 3.20 -1.56
CA TYR A 392 -18.63 4.47 -1.26
C TYR A 392 -19.55 5.44 -0.52
N ILE A 393 -18.97 6.37 0.24
CA ILE A 393 -19.70 7.48 0.87
C ILE A 393 -20.09 8.52 -0.18
N GLN A 394 -21.36 8.89 -0.17
CA GLN A 394 -21.90 9.98 -0.96
C GLN A 394 -22.64 10.99 -0.07
N TYR A 395 -22.35 12.27 -0.30
CA TYR A 395 -23.07 13.40 0.27
C TYR A 395 -23.87 14.13 -0.79
N ARG A 396 -25.12 14.47 -0.49
CA ARG A 396 -25.99 15.29 -1.37
C ARG A 396 -26.66 16.42 -0.62
N TYR A 397 -26.67 17.59 -1.24
CA TYR A 397 -27.47 18.74 -0.82
C TYR A 397 -27.84 19.60 -2.03
N GLU A 398 -29.14 19.83 -2.24
CA GLU A 398 -29.68 20.52 -3.43
C GLU A 398 -29.13 19.93 -4.75
N ASN A 399 -28.34 20.72 -5.49
CA ASN A 399 -27.73 20.29 -6.76
C ASN A 399 -26.29 19.77 -6.60
N THR A 400 -25.77 19.75 -5.37
CA THR A 400 -24.41 19.31 -5.08
C THR A 400 -24.41 17.83 -4.70
N THR A 401 -23.61 17.04 -5.40
CA THR A 401 -23.31 15.64 -5.07
C THR A 401 -21.79 15.47 -4.95
N ILE A 402 -21.33 14.94 -3.83
CA ILE A 402 -19.91 14.68 -3.55
C ILE A 402 -19.79 13.20 -3.22
N LYS A 403 -19.04 12.44 -4.03
CA LYS A 403 -18.77 11.01 -3.79
C LYS A 403 -17.29 10.83 -3.44
N MET A 404 -17.02 10.16 -2.32
CA MET A 404 -15.66 9.88 -1.85
C MET A 404 -15.23 8.53 -2.40
N VAL A 405 -14.46 8.55 -3.49
CA VAL A 405 -14.05 7.33 -4.23
C VAL A 405 -12.73 6.74 -3.73
N ASP A 406 -12.06 7.41 -2.81
CA ASP A 406 -10.73 7.03 -2.32
C ASP A 406 -10.78 5.92 -1.25
N ALA A 407 -11.98 5.50 -0.83
CA ALA A 407 -12.17 4.48 0.21
C ALA A 407 -13.50 3.74 0.04
N VAL A 408 -13.41 2.40 -0.01
CA VAL A 408 -14.54 1.48 0.04
C VAL A 408 -14.89 1.21 1.50
N VAL A 409 -16.18 1.27 1.87
CA VAL A 409 -16.65 1.26 3.27
C VAL A 409 -17.69 0.17 3.58
N ASP A 410 -17.86 -0.80 2.69
CA ASP A 410 -18.71 -2.00 2.84
C ASP A 410 -17.91 -3.27 3.22
N ASP A 411 -16.76 -3.09 3.88
CA ASP A 411 -15.84 -4.16 4.28
C ASP A 411 -16.25 -4.90 5.58
N GLY A 412 -17.30 -4.44 6.26
CA GLY A 412 -17.77 -4.94 7.56
C GLY A 412 -17.05 -4.34 8.78
N LEU A 413 -16.10 -3.44 8.58
CA LEU A 413 -15.39 -2.70 9.63
C LEU A 413 -16.15 -1.43 10.02
N TRP A 414 -15.78 -0.88 11.18
CA TRP A 414 -16.33 0.39 11.65
C TRP A 414 -15.66 1.55 10.92
N HIS A 415 -16.47 2.34 10.24
CA HIS A 415 -16.09 3.62 9.65
C HIS A 415 -16.74 4.78 10.37
N ASN A 416 -16.07 5.94 10.41
CA ASN A 416 -16.63 7.20 10.89
C ASN A 416 -16.72 8.19 9.73
N VAL A 417 -17.90 8.75 9.49
CA VAL A 417 -18.10 9.82 8.51
C VAL A 417 -18.52 11.09 9.22
N GLU A 418 -17.83 12.20 8.95
CA GLU A 418 -18.17 13.54 9.42
C GLU A 418 -18.30 14.47 8.20
N VAL A 419 -19.46 15.07 8.02
CA VAL A 419 -19.70 16.13 7.05
C VAL A 419 -19.83 17.45 7.78
N LYS A 420 -18.91 18.39 7.52
CA LYS A 420 -18.86 19.71 8.15
C LYS A 420 -19.04 20.80 7.11
N TRP A 421 -20.05 21.62 7.31
CA TRP A 421 -20.26 22.85 6.57
C TRP A 421 -19.48 23.99 7.20
N MET A 422 -18.72 24.70 6.36
CA MET A 422 -18.06 25.96 6.65
C MET A 422 -18.67 27.06 5.77
N SER A 423 -18.13 28.28 5.84
CA SER A 423 -18.59 29.38 4.99
C SER A 423 -18.18 29.14 3.53
N GLY A 424 -19.10 28.59 2.72
CA GLY A 424 -18.91 28.36 1.27
C GLY A 424 -18.17 27.07 0.90
N GLU A 425 -17.91 26.21 1.87
CA GLU A 425 -17.19 24.95 1.69
C GLU A 425 -17.82 23.83 2.51
N VAL A 426 -17.83 22.61 1.94
CA VAL A 426 -18.18 21.37 2.62
C VAL A 426 -16.91 20.54 2.77
N TRP A 427 -16.59 20.16 3.99
CA TRP A 427 -15.51 19.25 4.33
C TRP A 427 -16.11 17.91 4.73
N ILE A 428 -15.73 16.85 4.02
CA ILE A 428 -16.08 15.47 4.37
C ILE A 428 -14.82 14.79 4.87
N ASN A 429 -14.92 14.20 6.05
CA ASN A 429 -13.87 13.45 6.71
C ASN A 429 -14.34 12.02 6.91
N LEU A 430 -13.51 11.06 6.50
CA LEU A 430 -13.71 9.64 6.71
C LEU A 430 -12.58 9.08 7.58
N ASP A 431 -12.96 8.27 8.57
CA ASP A 431 -12.08 7.54 9.47
C ASP A 431 -11.07 8.43 10.18
N TYR A 432 -11.57 9.54 10.73
CA TYR A 432 -10.83 10.47 11.59
C TYR A 432 -9.59 11.10 10.94
N GLY A 433 -9.72 11.47 9.67
CA GLY A 433 -8.71 12.14 8.85
C GLY A 433 -7.88 11.17 8.02
N ASN A 434 -8.32 9.91 7.89
CA ASN A 434 -7.69 8.96 6.99
C ASN A 434 -7.92 9.35 5.53
N HIS A 435 -9.12 9.84 5.21
CA HIS A 435 -9.47 10.42 3.93
C HIS A 435 -10.24 11.71 4.17
N GLU A 436 -9.95 12.76 3.41
CA GLU A 436 -10.61 14.05 3.54
C GLU A 436 -10.81 14.69 2.17
N ILE A 437 -11.96 15.33 1.96
CA ILE A 437 -12.22 16.13 0.77
C ILE A 437 -12.89 17.44 1.17
N THR A 438 -12.41 18.55 0.62
CA THR A 438 -13.03 19.87 0.76
C THR A 438 -13.53 20.33 -0.59
N VAL A 439 -14.82 20.64 -0.69
CA VAL A 439 -15.47 21.08 -1.92
C VAL A 439 -16.10 22.46 -1.68
N ARG A 440 -15.81 23.40 -2.58
CA ARG A 440 -16.49 24.70 -2.60
C ARG A 440 -17.91 24.54 -3.12
N VAL A 441 -18.86 25.17 -2.45
CA VAL A 441 -20.27 25.08 -2.78
C VAL A 441 -20.91 26.46 -2.76
N ASP A 442 -21.77 26.71 -3.75
CA ASP A 442 -22.52 27.96 -3.84
C ASP A 442 -23.76 27.97 -2.93
N ALA A 443 -24.16 26.79 -2.43
CA ALA A 443 -25.33 26.63 -1.58
C ALA A 443 -25.08 27.18 -0.16
N HIS A 444 -26.10 27.80 0.44
CA HIS A 444 -25.99 28.48 1.74
C HIS A 444 -26.94 27.85 2.75
N ILE A 445 -26.39 27.30 3.84
CA ILE A 445 -27.19 26.65 4.89
C ILE A 445 -27.27 27.46 6.20
N ALA A 446 -26.46 28.51 6.33
CA ALA A 446 -26.39 29.30 7.55
C ALA A 446 -27.74 29.94 7.89
N ASN A 447 -28.12 29.91 9.17
CA ASN A 447 -29.38 30.42 9.71
C ASN A 447 -30.66 29.70 9.24
N LEU A 448 -30.57 28.66 8.41
CA LEU A 448 -31.71 27.78 8.15
C LEU A 448 -32.01 26.93 9.39
N TYR A 449 -33.27 26.56 9.58
CA TYR A 449 -33.66 25.70 10.70
C TYR A 449 -33.55 24.22 10.32
N ILE A 450 -33.28 23.38 11.31
CA ILE A 450 -33.31 21.92 11.15
C ILE A 450 -34.71 21.44 11.52
N GLY A 451 -35.42 20.87 10.54
CA GLY A 451 -36.77 20.35 10.74
C GLY A 451 -36.76 18.99 11.43
N LYS A 452 -36.04 18.03 10.85
CA LYS A 452 -35.98 16.63 11.30
C LYS A 452 -34.68 16.00 10.83
N VAL A 453 -34.12 15.11 11.64
CA VAL A 453 -33.03 14.21 11.26
C VAL A 453 -33.55 12.78 11.32
N SER A 454 -33.35 12.01 10.27
CA SER A 454 -33.60 10.56 10.27
C SER A 454 -32.31 9.80 9.96
N VAL A 455 -32.07 8.68 10.64
CA VAL A 455 -30.87 7.84 10.49
C VAL A 455 -31.26 6.41 10.19
N GLY A 456 -30.52 5.78 9.27
CA GLY A 456 -30.72 4.40 8.81
C GLY A 456 -31.94 4.16 7.93
N GLY A 457 -32.97 5.00 8.04
CA GLY A 457 -34.20 4.90 7.26
C GLY A 457 -35.05 6.14 7.46
N VAL A 458 -36.25 6.13 6.90
CA VAL A 458 -37.27 7.17 7.10
C VAL A 458 -38.57 6.53 7.54
N GLN A 459 -39.42 7.32 8.20
CA GLN A 459 -40.75 6.87 8.57
C GLN A 459 -41.56 6.52 7.30
N PRO A 460 -42.45 5.52 7.34
CA PRO A 460 -43.31 5.17 6.19
C PRO A 460 -44.20 6.32 5.68
N SER A 461 -44.48 7.30 6.54
CA SER A 461 -45.24 8.51 6.21
C SER A 461 -44.41 9.60 5.51
N ASP A 462 -43.08 9.45 5.47
CA ASP A 462 -42.18 10.42 4.86
C ASP A 462 -42.27 10.34 3.32
N PRO A 463 -42.38 11.47 2.61
CA PRO A 463 -42.37 11.47 1.14
C PRO A 463 -41.03 11.03 0.54
N ALA A 464 -39.93 11.07 1.30
CA ALA A 464 -38.61 10.68 0.82
C ALA A 464 -38.56 9.17 0.52
N LYS A 465 -38.32 8.80 -0.75
CA LYS A 465 -38.02 7.41 -1.13
C LYS A 465 -36.53 7.17 -1.02
N VAL A 466 -36.14 6.28 -0.11
CA VAL A 466 -34.74 5.95 0.18
C VAL A 466 -34.58 4.45 0.33
N THR A 467 -33.39 3.94 0.04
CA THR A 467 -33.02 2.57 0.40
C THR A 467 -32.58 2.57 1.86
N GLY A 468 -33.31 1.88 2.73
CA GLY A 468 -32.92 1.80 4.14
C GLY A 468 -31.64 1.01 4.35
N PHE A 469 -30.90 1.40 5.38
CA PHE A 469 -29.60 0.85 5.73
C PHE A 469 -29.75 -0.51 6.43
N LYS A 470 -28.86 -1.43 6.08
CA LYS A 470 -28.63 -2.67 6.84
C LYS A 470 -27.22 -2.63 7.38
N GLY A 471 -27.07 -2.90 8.66
CA GLY A 471 -25.78 -2.77 9.33
C GLY A 471 -25.96 -2.25 10.74
N CYS A 472 -24.93 -1.61 11.25
CA CYS A 472 -24.99 -0.99 12.56
C CYS A 472 -24.53 0.46 12.52
N ILE A 473 -25.17 1.30 13.33
CA ILE A 473 -24.82 2.71 13.47
C ILE A 473 -24.64 3.03 14.96
N LYS A 474 -23.65 3.87 15.27
CA LYS A 474 -23.42 4.46 16.59
C LYS A 474 -22.90 5.89 16.43
N ASP A 475 -22.78 6.59 17.56
CA ASP A 475 -22.12 7.91 17.61
C ASP A 475 -22.73 8.96 16.67
N VAL A 476 -24.06 8.97 16.56
CA VAL A 476 -24.81 9.94 15.75
C VAL A 476 -24.73 11.32 16.41
N ARG A 477 -24.29 12.31 15.65
CA ARG A 477 -24.11 13.69 16.08
C ARG A 477 -24.59 14.65 15.01
N VAL A 478 -25.36 15.65 15.44
CA VAL A 478 -25.83 16.72 14.57
C VAL A 478 -25.72 18.04 15.31
N GLY A 479 -25.02 19.02 14.74
CA GLY A 479 -24.99 20.39 15.29
C GLY A 479 -23.60 20.99 15.44
N SER A 480 -23.48 21.95 16.36
CA SER A 480 -22.24 22.70 16.66
C SER A 480 -21.76 22.43 18.09
N SER A 481 -20.94 21.38 18.21
CA SER A 481 -19.90 21.07 19.23
C SER A 481 -20.22 20.96 20.73
N LYS A 482 -21.31 21.52 21.31
CA LYS A 482 -21.57 21.35 22.77
C LYS A 482 -22.86 20.61 23.14
N ASN A 483 -23.89 20.66 22.29
CA ASN A 483 -25.17 19.97 22.52
C ASN A 483 -25.56 19.05 21.35
N ALA A 484 -24.57 18.56 20.57
CA ALA A 484 -24.80 17.74 19.37
C ALA A 484 -25.34 16.32 19.64
N TRP A 485 -25.59 16.00 20.92
CA TRP A 485 -26.21 14.78 21.38
C TRP A 485 -27.72 14.88 21.23
N LEU A 486 -28.25 14.23 20.21
CA LEU A 486 -29.68 13.97 20.13
C LEU A 486 -29.86 12.51 20.55
N ARG A 487 -30.57 12.28 21.67
CA ARG A 487 -31.24 11.00 21.89
C ARG A 487 -32.33 10.88 20.83
N PRO A 488 -32.54 9.70 20.21
CA PRO A 488 -33.64 9.53 19.29
C PRO A 488 -34.95 9.87 20.01
N THR A 489 -35.73 10.78 19.43
CA THR A 489 -37.08 11.09 19.92
C THR A 489 -38.04 9.95 19.64
N HIS A 490 -37.77 9.18 18.59
CA HIS A 490 -38.54 8.01 18.22
C HIS A 490 -37.62 7.05 17.45
N GLU A 491 -37.76 5.76 17.74
CA GLU A 491 -37.09 4.67 17.04
C GLU A 491 -38.07 3.54 16.77
N ASP A 492 -37.95 2.91 15.61
CA ASP A 492 -38.76 1.74 15.22
C ASP A 492 -37.94 0.81 14.30
N GLY A 493 -38.20 -0.50 14.38
CA GLY A 493 -37.53 -1.50 13.54
C GLY A 493 -36.01 -1.66 13.76
N VAL A 494 -35.47 -1.22 14.91
CA VAL A 494 -34.04 -1.33 15.26
C VAL A 494 -33.81 -2.25 16.46
N ARG A 495 -32.61 -2.85 16.57
CA ARG A 495 -32.21 -3.69 17.71
C ARG A 495 -30.99 -3.12 18.41
N ASP A 496 -30.90 -3.31 19.73
CA ASP A 496 -29.72 -2.93 20.50
C ASP A 496 -28.56 -3.88 20.27
N GLY A 497 -27.35 -3.32 20.20
CA GLY A 497 -26.11 -4.02 19.92
C GLY A 497 -25.82 -4.15 18.43
N CYS A 498 -24.75 -4.88 18.13
CA CYS A 498 -24.34 -5.14 16.76
C CYS A 498 -23.74 -6.53 16.63
N VAL A 499 -24.53 -7.54 17.00
CA VAL A 499 -24.09 -8.93 17.00
C VAL A 499 -24.33 -9.53 15.61
N ALA A 500 -23.29 -10.17 15.06
CA ALA A 500 -23.40 -11.09 13.95
C ALA A 500 -23.16 -12.51 14.48
N SER A 501 -23.88 -13.49 13.95
CA SER A 501 -23.59 -14.90 14.23
C SER A 501 -22.17 -15.22 13.79
N ASP A 502 -21.44 -16.03 14.56
CA ASP A 502 -20.10 -16.48 14.19
C ASP A 502 -20.20 -17.54 13.07
N PRO A 503 -19.85 -17.21 11.81
CA PRO A 503 -19.84 -18.16 10.71
C PRO A 503 -18.80 -19.27 10.88
N CYS A 504 -17.78 -19.11 11.72
CA CYS A 504 -16.80 -20.16 11.97
C CYS A 504 -17.38 -21.36 12.74
N THR A 505 -18.55 -21.21 13.37
CA THR A 505 -19.24 -22.31 14.06
C THR A 505 -19.62 -23.45 13.13
N SER A 506 -19.88 -23.18 11.85
CA SER A 506 -20.15 -24.20 10.83
C SER A 506 -18.88 -24.82 10.25
N ARG A 507 -17.69 -24.46 10.75
CA ARG A 507 -16.37 -24.88 10.24
C ARG A 507 -16.27 -24.72 8.71
N PRO A 508 -16.43 -23.50 8.18
CA PRO A 508 -16.48 -23.27 6.74
C PRO A 508 -15.10 -23.41 6.06
N CYS A 509 -14.02 -23.29 6.83
CA CYS A 509 -12.66 -23.28 6.30
C CYS A 509 -12.11 -24.68 6.00
N PRO A 510 -11.22 -24.82 5.01
CA PRO A 510 -10.60 -26.10 4.63
C PRO A 510 -9.72 -26.67 5.75
N PRO A 511 -9.34 -27.97 5.70
CA PRO A 511 -8.35 -28.52 6.61
C PRO A 511 -7.02 -27.74 6.54
N ASN A 512 -6.24 -27.78 7.62
CA ASN A 512 -4.97 -27.04 7.76
C ASN A 512 -5.12 -25.51 7.70
N SER A 513 -6.26 -25.01 8.18
CA SER A 513 -6.52 -23.58 8.29
C SER A 513 -7.19 -23.24 9.62
N GLN A 514 -7.11 -21.97 9.99
CA GLN A 514 -7.81 -21.38 11.11
C GLN A 514 -8.89 -20.44 10.58
N CYS A 515 -10.13 -20.66 10.99
CA CYS A 515 -11.23 -19.74 10.68
C CYS A 515 -11.16 -18.53 11.61
N ILE A 516 -11.19 -17.35 11.00
CA ILE A 516 -11.22 -16.05 11.68
C ILE A 516 -12.62 -15.46 11.44
N ASN A 517 -13.37 -15.29 12.53
CA ASN A 517 -14.70 -14.68 12.50
C ASN A 517 -14.57 -13.18 12.18
N THR A 518 -15.28 -12.71 11.15
CA THR A 518 -15.42 -11.29 10.83
C THR A 518 -16.89 -10.89 10.89
N TRP A 519 -17.20 -9.59 11.00
CA TRP A 519 -18.60 -9.18 11.12
C TRP A 519 -19.39 -9.55 9.84
N GLN A 520 -20.40 -10.41 9.99
CA GLN A 520 -21.17 -11.00 8.89
C GLN A 520 -20.31 -11.71 7.82
N GLY A 521 -19.13 -12.21 8.18
CA GLY A 521 -18.23 -12.91 7.25
C GLY A 521 -17.18 -13.75 7.96
N TYR A 522 -16.32 -14.43 7.22
CA TYR A 522 -15.19 -15.16 7.78
C TYR A 522 -13.99 -15.06 6.85
N GLU A 523 -12.81 -15.27 7.41
CA GLU A 523 -11.56 -15.42 6.68
C GLU A 523 -10.90 -16.74 7.09
N CYS A 524 -10.28 -17.43 6.14
CA CYS A 524 -9.58 -18.68 6.39
C CYS A 524 -8.07 -18.44 6.29
N GLN A 525 -7.38 -18.46 7.42
CA GLN A 525 -5.93 -18.33 7.47
C GLN A 525 -5.28 -19.71 7.39
N CYS A 526 -4.53 -19.99 6.32
CA CYS A 526 -3.81 -21.26 6.19
C CYS A 526 -2.66 -21.35 7.21
N ASN A 527 -2.40 -22.57 7.71
CA ASN A 527 -1.23 -22.87 8.51
C ASN A 527 0.06 -22.68 7.68
N LYS A 528 1.20 -22.43 8.33
CA LYS A 528 2.51 -22.37 7.64
C LYS A 528 2.76 -23.66 6.84
N GLY A 529 3.21 -23.50 5.59
CA GLY A 529 3.41 -24.60 4.65
C GLY A 529 2.16 -25.01 3.86
N TYR A 530 1.04 -24.30 4.07
CA TYR A 530 -0.20 -24.49 3.32
C TYR A 530 -0.62 -23.19 2.66
N TYR A 531 -1.09 -23.27 1.41
CA TYR A 531 -1.31 -22.10 0.58
C TYR A 531 -2.58 -22.18 -0.26
N GLY A 532 -3.07 -21.00 -0.64
CA GLY A 532 -4.22 -20.85 -1.52
C GLY A 532 -5.57 -21.06 -0.82
N GLU A 533 -6.66 -20.94 -1.57
CA GLU A 533 -8.03 -20.96 -1.01
C GLU A 533 -8.39 -22.26 -0.30
N LYS A 534 -7.80 -23.38 -0.73
CA LYS A 534 -8.02 -24.70 -0.16
C LYS A 534 -6.96 -25.09 0.88
N CYS A 535 -6.04 -24.20 1.20
CA CYS A 535 -4.88 -24.48 2.06
C CYS A 535 -4.19 -25.79 1.67
N ALA A 536 -3.79 -25.89 0.40
CA ALA A 536 -3.13 -27.06 -0.15
C ALA A 536 -1.71 -27.21 0.42
N ASP A 537 -1.30 -28.45 0.68
CA ASP A 537 0.04 -28.77 1.17
C ASP A 537 1.10 -28.42 0.11
N VAL A 538 2.04 -27.55 0.48
CA VAL A 538 3.12 -27.10 -0.41
C VAL A 538 4.02 -28.23 -0.88
N CYS A 539 4.30 -29.23 -0.04
CA CYS A 539 5.21 -30.31 -0.37
C CYS A 539 4.58 -31.39 -1.26
N HIS A 540 3.25 -31.45 -1.35
CA HIS A 540 2.59 -32.24 -2.40
C HIS A 540 2.78 -31.66 -3.80
N LEU A 541 2.92 -30.33 -3.90
CA LEU A 541 3.20 -29.65 -5.17
C LEU A 541 4.69 -29.69 -5.52
N ASN A 542 5.55 -29.81 -4.49
CA ASN A 542 7.00 -29.78 -4.56
C ASN A 542 7.53 -28.59 -5.38
N PRO A 543 7.56 -27.37 -4.79
CA PRO A 543 8.07 -26.17 -5.48
C PRO A 543 9.59 -26.16 -5.69
N CYS A 544 10.30 -27.14 -5.15
CA CYS A 544 11.74 -27.24 -5.19
C CYS A 544 12.26 -27.50 -6.62
N SER A 545 13.45 -26.97 -6.93
CA SER A 545 14.08 -27.08 -8.25
C SER A 545 15.23 -28.09 -8.24
N ASN A 546 15.77 -28.46 -9.40
CA ASN A 546 16.94 -29.35 -9.51
C ASN A 546 16.77 -30.70 -8.80
N ASN A 547 15.59 -31.31 -8.93
CA ASN A 547 15.29 -32.63 -8.38
C ASN A 547 15.42 -32.72 -6.84
N SER A 548 15.32 -31.59 -6.14
CA SER A 548 15.32 -31.54 -4.67
C SER A 548 13.94 -31.87 -4.08
N THR A 549 13.96 -32.34 -2.83
CA THR A 549 12.76 -32.79 -2.11
C THR A 549 12.28 -31.70 -1.17
N CYS A 550 10.99 -31.38 -1.22
CA CYS A 550 10.34 -30.47 -0.27
C CYS A 550 10.20 -31.13 1.10
N VAL A 551 10.60 -30.41 2.16
CA VAL A 551 10.44 -30.82 3.55
C VAL A 551 9.80 -29.68 4.33
N HIS A 552 8.74 -30.00 5.08
CA HIS A 552 8.07 -29.04 5.97
C HIS A 552 9.03 -28.50 7.03
N ASP A 553 9.00 -27.19 7.22
CA ASP A 553 9.87 -26.47 8.16
C ASP A 553 9.15 -25.24 8.72
N ILE A 554 8.67 -25.35 9.95
CA ILE A 554 7.91 -24.30 10.64
C ILE A 554 8.79 -23.07 10.96
N HIS A 555 10.10 -23.25 11.04
CA HIS A 555 11.06 -22.18 11.27
C HIS A 555 11.39 -21.41 10.00
N SER A 556 11.17 -22.03 8.83
CA SER A 556 11.24 -21.33 7.55
C SER A 556 10.07 -20.33 7.46
N PRO A 557 10.30 -19.09 6.97
CA PRO A 557 9.22 -18.14 6.73
C PRO A 557 8.20 -18.66 5.71
N LYS A 558 8.61 -19.57 4.81
CA LYS A 558 7.75 -20.23 3.81
C LYS A 558 7.05 -21.49 4.35
N GLY A 559 7.35 -21.91 5.58
CA GLY A 559 6.83 -23.16 6.13
C GLY A 559 7.42 -24.45 5.54
N TYR A 560 8.36 -24.35 4.59
CA TYR A 560 9.11 -25.49 4.04
C TYR A 560 10.54 -25.08 3.65
N ARG A 561 11.38 -26.09 3.41
CA ARG A 561 12.72 -25.97 2.80
C ARG A 561 12.92 -27.04 1.72
N CYS A 562 13.88 -26.83 0.84
CA CYS A 562 14.26 -27.79 -0.20
C CYS A 562 15.56 -28.50 0.20
N GLU A 563 15.52 -29.82 0.30
CA GLU A 563 16.70 -30.64 0.57
C GLU A 563 17.22 -31.23 -0.74
N CYS A 564 18.45 -30.87 -1.10
CA CYS A 564 19.10 -31.42 -2.28
C CYS A 564 19.57 -32.86 -1.99
N PRO A 565 19.43 -33.79 -2.96
CA PRO A 565 20.03 -35.11 -2.81
C PRO A 565 21.55 -34.96 -2.66
N THR A 566 22.11 -35.54 -1.61
CA THR A 566 23.53 -35.43 -1.23
C THR A 566 24.49 -36.18 -2.15
N TYR A 567 24.04 -36.63 -3.33
CA TYR A 567 24.80 -37.44 -4.27
C TYR A 567 24.67 -36.88 -5.68
N GLU A 568 25.30 -35.73 -5.92
CA GLU A 568 25.93 -35.28 -7.17
C GLU A 568 26.29 -33.81 -6.94
N PHE A 569 27.50 -33.39 -7.34
CA PHE A 569 28.11 -32.07 -7.09
C PHE A 569 28.84 -31.92 -5.72
N SER A 570 29.87 -32.75 -5.51
CA SER A 570 31.09 -32.34 -4.80
C SER A 570 32.07 -31.69 -5.76
#